data_AF-A0A7S3HUW8-F1
#
_entry.id   AF-A0A7S3HUW8-F1
#
_cell.length_a   1.000
_cell.length_b   1.000
_cell.length_c   1.000
_cell.angle_alpha   90.00
_cell.angle_beta   90.00
_cell.angle_gamma   90.00
#
_symmetry.space_group_name_H-M   'P 1'
#
loop_
_entity.id
_entity.type
_entity.pdbx_description
1 polymer ?
#
loop_
_entity_poly.entity_id
_entity_poly.type
_entity_poly.pdbx_seq_one_letter_code
_entity_poly.pdbx_strand_id
1 'polypeptide(L)'
;GEEEEWTFDNFANLDVPSLCQLVGTFMPIVKLKKDDQFLLGTETKQVMTRGENSMVRVGGGYVTITEYYNKYSVKQCVQLYHIMNANSQTFKDAVVDLMNKNMAMEDFIATYEDLDDDSWESINQL
;
A
#
# COMPACT_ATOMS: atom_id res chain seq x y z
N GLY A 1 -2.38 0.57 -31.59
CA GLY A 1 -2.37 -0.71 -32.31
C GLY A 1 -2.61 -1.76 -31.26
N GLU A 2 -3.67 -2.55 -31.45
CA GLU A 2 -4.15 -3.68 -30.62
C GLU A 2 -3.79 -3.59 -29.13
N GLU A 3 -4.76 -3.18 -28.30
CA GLU A 3 -4.68 -3.42 -26.86
C GLU A 3 -4.57 -4.93 -26.64
N GLU A 4 -3.40 -5.41 -26.21
CA GLU A 4 -3.24 -6.80 -25.82
C GLU A 4 -4.23 -7.10 -24.69
N GLU A 5 -5.22 -7.92 -25.00
CA GLU A 5 -6.20 -8.39 -24.03
C GLU A 5 -5.46 -9.19 -22.95
N TRP A 6 -5.48 -8.69 -21.71
CA TRP A 6 -4.76 -9.33 -20.61
C TRP A 6 -5.39 -10.68 -20.29
N THR A 7 -4.66 -11.78 -20.53
CA THR A 7 -5.10 -13.13 -20.21
C THR A 7 -4.44 -13.65 -18.94
N PHE A 8 -5.07 -14.63 -18.27
CA PHE A 8 -4.44 -15.35 -17.15
C PHE A 8 -3.12 -16.04 -17.54
N ASP A 9 -2.99 -16.46 -18.80
CA ASP A 9 -1.75 -17.05 -19.32
C ASP A 9 -0.61 -16.00 -19.37
N ASN A 10 -0.92 -14.74 -19.62
CA ASN A 10 0.06 -13.65 -19.54
C ASN A 10 0.54 -13.42 -18.11
N PHE A 11 -0.33 -13.61 -17.11
CA PHE A 11 0.03 -13.53 -15.69
C PHE A 11 0.97 -14.66 -15.25
N ALA A 12 0.68 -15.90 -15.66
CA ALA A 12 1.49 -17.06 -15.31
C ALA A 12 2.92 -17.01 -15.88
N ASN A 13 3.12 -16.23 -16.95
CA ASN A 13 4.40 -16.06 -17.62
C ASN A 13 5.20 -14.81 -17.16
N LEU A 14 4.69 -14.05 -16.18
CA LEU A 14 5.43 -12.91 -15.63
C LEU A 14 6.71 -13.37 -14.94
N ASP A 15 7.80 -12.64 -15.19
CA ASP A 15 9.03 -12.86 -14.46
C ASP A 15 8.89 -12.43 -12.99
N VAL A 16 9.75 -12.97 -12.13
CA VAL A 16 9.72 -12.68 -10.69
C VAL A 16 9.79 -11.16 -10.41
N PRO A 17 10.62 -10.36 -11.09
CA PRO A 17 10.60 -8.91 -10.96
C PRO A 17 9.23 -8.26 -11.24
N SER A 18 8.54 -8.65 -12.31
CA SER A 18 7.22 -8.11 -12.65
C SER A 18 6.16 -8.52 -11.63
N LEU A 19 6.20 -9.77 -11.16
CA LEU A 19 5.32 -10.23 -10.07
C LEU A 19 5.57 -9.44 -8.78
N CYS A 20 6.84 -9.19 -8.44
CA CYS A 20 7.21 -8.35 -7.29
C CYS A 20 6.67 -6.92 -7.43
N GLN A 21 6.77 -6.31 -8.61
CA GLN A 21 6.23 -4.98 -8.86
C GLN A 21 4.71 -4.94 -8.65
N LEU A 22 3.99 -5.94 -9.18
CA LEU A 22 2.55 -6.07 -9.00
C LEU A 22 2.18 -6.29 -7.53
N VAL A 23 2.89 -7.17 -6.81
CA VAL A 23 2.67 -7.37 -5.38
C VAL A 23 2.86 -6.05 -4.62
N GLY A 24 3.86 -5.25 -5.01
CA GLY A 24 4.12 -3.95 -4.40
C GLY A 24 2.96 -2.96 -4.50
N THR A 25 2.08 -3.08 -5.51
CA THR A 25 0.95 -2.15 -5.69
C THR A 25 -0.11 -2.29 -4.62
N PHE A 26 -0.10 -3.41 -3.88
CA PHE A 26 -0.99 -3.64 -2.74
C PHE A 26 -0.46 -3.05 -1.43
N MET A 27 0.69 -2.35 -1.44
CA MET A 27 1.21 -1.72 -0.23
C MET A 27 0.31 -0.54 0.17
N PRO A 28 -0.38 -0.58 1.32
CA PRO A 28 -1.21 0.54 1.76
C PRO A 28 -0.35 1.78 2.05
N ILE A 29 -0.82 2.95 1.63
CA ILE A 29 -0.23 4.26 1.93
C ILE A 29 -1.32 5.14 2.52
N VAL A 30 -1.23 5.44 3.81
CA VAL A 30 -2.31 6.16 4.54
C VAL A 30 -1.72 7.29 5.37
N LYS A 31 -2.31 8.49 5.26
CA LYS A 31 -1.93 9.62 6.12
C LYS A 31 -2.54 9.45 7.51
N LEU A 32 -1.72 9.61 8.54
CA LEU A 32 -2.13 9.48 9.94
C LEU A 32 -2.56 10.82 10.53
N LYS A 33 -3.26 10.78 11.69
CA LYS A 33 -3.68 12.01 12.40
C LYS A 33 -2.51 12.88 12.85
N LYS A 34 -1.34 12.26 13.11
CA LYS A 34 -0.14 13.00 13.49
C LYS A 34 0.54 13.60 12.26
N ASP A 35 0.90 14.87 12.37
CA ASP A 35 1.61 15.59 11.32
C ASP A 35 2.85 14.84 10.83
N ASP A 36 3.04 14.89 9.51
CA ASP A 36 4.13 14.25 8.79
C ASP A 36 4.25 12.74 9.01
N GLN A 37 3.25 12.05 9.54
CA GLN A 37 3.26 10.59 9.70
C GLN A 37 2.32 9.88 8.73
N PHE A 38 2.82 8.80 8.16
CA PHE A 38 2.11 7.94 7.22
C PHE A 38 2.31 6.48 7.61
N LEU A 39 1.26 5.68 7.45
CA LEU A 39 1.38 4.23 7.37
C LEU A 39 1.86 3.90 5.95
N LEU A 40 3.07 3.33 5.82
CA LEU A 40 3.61 2.81 4.57
C LEU A 40 3.74 1.29 4.72
N GLY A 41 2.80 0.55 4.14
CA GLY A 41 2.67 -0.87 4.37
C GLY A 41 2.19 -1.19 5.78
N THR A 42 3.05 -1.84 6.55
CA THR A 42 2.78 -2.20 7.96
C THR A 42 3.52 -1.28 8.96
N GLU A 43 4.29 -0.31 8.46
CA GLU A 43 5.17 0.54 9.27
C GLU A 43 4.73 2.01 9.25
N THR A 44 4.73 2.65 10.41
CA THR A 44 4.58 4.11 10.50
C THR A 44 5.90 4.80 10.19
N LYS A 45 5.87 5.74 9.25
CA LYS A 45 7.02 6.51 8.78
C LYS A 45 6.75 8.00 8.85
N GLN A 46 7.81 8.75 9.13
CA GLN A 46 7.78 10.20 8.93
C GLN A 46 8.03 10.48 7.45
N VAL A 47 7.18 11.28 6.83
CA VAL A 47 7.29 11.72 5.44
C VAL A 47 7.29 13.24 5.42
N MET A 48 8.28 13.84 4.77
CA MET A 48 8.38 15.29 4.59
C MET A 48 8.43 15.64 3.11
N THR A 49 7.93 16.80 2.74
CA THR A 49 8.06 17.33 1.38
C THR A 49 9.28 18.25 1.32
N ARG A 50 10.14 18.06 0.31
CA ARG A 50 11.29 18.93 0.03
C ARG A 50 11.29 19.30 -1.45
N GLY A 51 10.82 20.51 -1.75
CA GLY A 51 10.55 20.91 -3.14
C GLY A 51 9.43 20.06 -3.71
N GLU A 52 9.69 19.40 -4.83
CA GLU A 52 8.73 18.51 -5.52
C GLU A 52 8.81 17.05 -5.03
N ASN A 53 9.75 16.73 -4.13
CA ASN A 53 9.98 15.35 -3.69
C ASN A 53 9.39 15.08 -2.31
N SER A 54 8.61 14.01 -2.19
CA SER A 54 8.26 13.42 -0.91
C SER A 54 9.38 12.50 -0.43
N MET A 55 9.85 12.73 0.79
CA MET A 55 11.00 12.09 1.39
C MET A 55 10.58 11.29 2.64
N VAL A 56 10.94 10.02 2.69
CA VAL A 56 10.63 9.12 3.80
C VAL A 56 11.83 9.03 4.74
N ARG A 57 11.61 9.27 6.04
CA ARG A 57 12.62 9.07 7.07
C ARG A 57 12.90 7.58 7.23
N VAL A 58 14.16 7.21 7.06
CA VAL A 58 14.70 5.87 7.32
C VAL A 58 15.79 5.94 8.39
N GLY A 59 16.23 4.79 8.91
CA GLY A 59 17.22 4.75 10.00
C GLY A 59 18.54 5.49 9.68
N GLY A 60 18.93 5.57 8.41
CA GLY A 60 20.15 6.25 7.95
C GLY A 60 19.97 7.66 7.36
N GLY A 61 18.76 8.24 7.40
CA GLY A 61 18.51 9.56 6.78
C GLY A 61 17.15 9.64 6.12
N TYR A 62 17.11 10.22 4.92
CA TYR A 62 15.89 10.35 4.11
C TYR A 62 16.14 9.78 2.72
N VAL A 63 15.14 9.08 2.19
CA VAL A 63 15.11 8.57 0.80
C VAL A 63 13.85 9.10 0.12
N THR A 64 13.80 9.13 -1.20
CA THR A 64 12.55 9.52 -1.89
C THR A 64 11.46 8.46 -1.66
N ILE A 65 10.18 8.84 -1.79
CA ILE A 65 9.07 7.89 -1.70
C ILE A 65 9.21 6.76 -2.74
N THR A 66 9.71 7.07 -3.94
CA THR A 66 9.97 6.10 -5.01
C THR A 66 11.07 5.13 -4.63
N GLU A 67 12.19 5.62 -4.07
CA GLU A 67 13.26 4.75 -3.57
C GLU A 67 12.79 3.85 -2.44
N TYR A 68 11.97 4.38 -1.53
CA TYR A 68 11.38 3.59 -0.45
C TYR A 68 10.45 2.50 -1.01
N TYR A 69 9.53 2.86 -1.91
CA TYR A 69 8.60 1.93 -2.54
C TYR A 69 9.33 0.79 -3.25
N ASN A 70 10.29 1.11 -4.12
CA ASN A 70 11.04 0.10 -4.88
C ASN A 70 11.81 -0.86 -3.99
N LYS A 71 12.24 -0.41 -2.80
CA LYS A 71 13.04 -1.21 -1.88
C LYS A 71 12.21 -2.03 -0.90
N TYR A 72 11.04 -1.53 -0.49
CA TYR A 72 10.32 -2.08 0.66
C TYR A 72 8.90 -2.57 0.35
N SER A 73 8.28 -2.19 -0.77
CA SER A 73 6.88 -2.52 -1.08
C SER A 73 6.57 -4.01 -0.99
N VAL A 74 7.36 -4.85 -1.67
CA VAL A 74 7.21 -6.32 -1.63
C VAL A 74 7.28 -6.86 -0.21
N LYS A 75 8.30 -6.44 0.56
CA LYS A 75 8.48 -6.88 1.95
C LYS A 75 7.27 -6.48 2.80
N GLN A 76 6.78 -5.26 2.66
CA GLN A 76 5.61 -4.78 3.39
C GLN A 76 4.35 -5.58 3.04
N CYS A 77 4.15 -5.91 1.77
CA CYS A 77 3.01 -6.71 1.33
C CYS A 77 3.08 -8.15 1.85
N VAL A 78 4.27 -8.77 1.86
CA VAL A 78 4.46 -10.09 2.48
C VAL A 78 4.19 -10.05 3.98
N GLN A 79 4.61 -8.99 4.68
CA GLN A 79 4.29 -8.79 6.09
C GLN A 79 2.79 -8.64 6.32
N LEU A 80 2.09 -7.89 5.47
CA LEU A 80 0.64 -7.74 5.52
C LEU A 80 -0.08 -9.08 5.31
N TYR A 81 0.36 -9.87 4.33
CA TYR A 81 -0.17 -11.23 4.12
C TYR A 81 -0.01 -12.11 5.37
N HIS A 82 1.12 -12.04 6.06
CA HIS A 82 1.28 -12.77 7.32
C HIS A 82 0.32 -12.30 8.41
N ILE A 83 0.02 -10.99 8.49
CA ILE A 83 -0.99 -10.45 9.41
C ILE A 83 -2.38 -10.98 9.05
N MET A 84 -2.75 -10.94 7.77
CA MET A 84 -4.02 -11.47 7.28
C MET A 84 -4.18 -12.95 7.65
N ASN A 85 -3.17 -13.76 7.33
CA ASN A 85 -3.21 -15.20 7.58
C ASN A 85 -3.20 -15.53 9.09
N ALA A 86 -2.45 -14.79 9.91
CA ALA A 86 -2.40 -15.02 11.35
C ALA A 86 -3.72 -14.71 12.05
N ASN A 87 -4.48 -13.72 11.55
CA ASN A 87 -5.73 -13.27 12.15
C ASN A 87 -6.98 -13.76 11.40
N SER A 88 -6.82 -14.54 10.33
CA SER A 88 -7.91 -14.97 9.44
C SER A 88 -8.74 -13.79 8.90
N GLN A 89 -8.03 -12.73 8.48
CA GLN A 89 -8.61 -11.47 8.01
C GLN A 89 -8.52 -11.34 6.49
N THR A 90 -9.49 -10.63 5.90
CA THR A 90 -9.37 -10.16 4.52
C THR A 90 -8.27 -9.08 4.41
N PHE A 91 -7.88 -8.73 3.19
CA PHE A 91 -6.96 -7.61 2.97
C PHE A 91 -7.53 -6.31 3.54
N LYS A 92 -8.82 -6.05 3.27
CA LYS A 92 -9.54 -4.88 3.75
C LYS A 92 -9.53 -4.80 5.28
N ASP A 93 -9.91 -5.87 5.96
CA ASP A 93 -9.93 -5.92 7.43
C ASP A 93 -8.54 -5.68 8.02
N ALA A 94 -7.51 -6.31 7.46
CA ALA A 94 -6.13 -6.15 7.95
C ALA A 94 -5.62 -4.71 7.76
N VAL A 95 -5.96 -4.06 6.66
CA VAL A 95 -5.61 -2.65 6.40
C VAL A 95 -6.36 -1.72 7.36
N VAL A 96 -7.66 -1.92 7.55
CA VAL A 96 -8.48 -1.15 8.50
C VAL A 96 -7.95 -1.29 9.93
N ASP A 97 -7.58 -2.50 10.35
CA ASP A 97 -6.97 -2.76 11.66
C ASP A 97 -5.63 -2.02 11.82
N LEU A 98 -4.79 -2.00 10.78
CA LEU A 98 -3.55 -1.22 10.79
C LEU A 98 -3.82 0.28 10.88
N MET A 99 -4.82 0.78 10.16
CA MET A 99 -5.23 2.20 10.22
C MET A 99 -5.71 2.57 11.62
N ASN A 100 -6.60 1.76 12.21
CA ASN A 100 -7.13 1.95 13.56
C ASN A 100 -6.00 1.94 14.60
N LYS A 101 -5.11 0.94 14.54
CA LYS A 101 -3.97 0.80 15.45
C LYS A 101 -2.98 1.97 15.38
N ASN A 102 -2.84 2.59 14.21
CA ASN A 102 -1.92 3.71 13.99
C ASN A 102 -2.60 5.08 14.00
N MET A 103 -3.86 5.17 14.45
CA MET A 103 -4.62 6.42 14.58
C MET A 103 -4.71 7.18 13.24
N ALA A 104 -5.10 6.48 12.16
CA ALA A 104 -5.46 7.13 10.90
C ALA A 104 -6.66 8.08 11.07
N MET A 105 -6.87 8.97 10.09
CA MET A 105 -8.02 9.87 10.11
C MET A 105 -9.32 9.08 9.91
N GLU A 106 -10.36 9.42 10.68
CA GLU A 106 -11.64 8.68 10.68
C GLU A 106 -12.29 8.68 9.29
N ASP A 107 -12.22 9.79 8.56
CA ASP A 107 -12.73 9.89 7.18
C ASP A 107 -12.07 8.87 6.25
N PHE A 108 -10.77 8.59 6.40
CA PHE A 108 -10.08 7.57 5.59
C PHE A 108 -10.49 6.16 5.95
N ILE A 109 -10.72 5.89 7.24
CA ILE A 109 -11.16 4.58 7.71
C ILE A 109 -12.57 4.31 7.17
N ALA A 110 -13.50 5.25 7.35
CA ALA A 110 -14.87 5.16 6.85
C ALA A 110 -14.90 4.93 5.33
N THR A 111 -14.08 5.69 4.60
CA THR A 111 -13.96 5.51 3.14
C THR A 111 -13.52 4.11 2.77
N TYR A 112 -12.56 3.52 3.49
CA TYR A 112 -12.08 2.17 3.23
C TYR A 112 -13.10 1.09 3.61
N GLU A 113 -13.83 1.30 4.71
CA GLU A 113 -14.92 0.43 5.16
C GLU A 113 -16.11 0.43 4.20
N ASP A 114 -16.41 1.58 3.59
CA ASP A 114 -17.49 1.77 2.62
C ASP A 114 -17.13 1.31 1.19
N LEU A 115 -15.87 0.94 0.92
CA LEU A 115 -15.51 0.34 -0.37
C LEU A 115 -16.25 -0.99 -0.54
N ASP A 116 -17.16 -1.04 -1.50
CA ASP A 116 -17.83 -2.27 -1.90
C ASP A 116 -16.79 -3.18 -2.59
N ASP A 117 -16.62 -4.40 -2.08
CA ASP A 117 -15.61 -5.35 -2.59
C ASP A 117 -15.90 -5.77 -4.05
N ASP A 118 -17.11 -5.48 -4.56
CA ASP A 118 -17.63 -5.86 -5.87
C ASP A 118 -17.44 -4.80 -6.98
N SER A 119 -16.87 -3.62 -6.67
CA SER A 119 -16.76 -2.50 -7.62
C SER A 119 -15.32 -1.99 -7.76
N TRP A 120 -14.61 -2.45 -8.79
CA TRP A 120 -13.30 -1.91 -9.19
C TRP A 120 -13.37 -0.44 -9.61
N GLU A 121 -14.55 0.05 -9.99
CA GLU A 121 -14.80 1.41 -10.48
C GLU A 121 -14.78 2.46 -9.35
N SER A 122 -15.12 2.06 -8.12
CA SER A 122 -15.10 2.95 -6.94
C SER A 122 -13.69 3.19 -6.37
N ILE A 123 -12.73 2.30 -6.65
CA ILE A 123 -11.36 2.37 -6.11
C ILE A 123 -10.53 3.48 -6.79
N ASN A 124 -10.80 3.80 -8.06
CA ASN A 124 -10.06 4.82 -8.83
C ASN A 124 -10.52 6.27 -8.59
N GLN A 125 -11.52 6.50 -7.74
CA GLN A 125 -12.02 7.84 -7.41
C GLN A 125 -11.42 8.43 -6.12
N LEU A 126 -10.47 7.73 -5.49
CA LEU A 126 -9.68 8.17 -4.34
C LEU A 126 -8.40 8.90 -4.76
#